data_AF-A0A2U1N563-F1
#
_entry.id   AF-A0A2U1N563-F1
#
_cell.length_a   1.000
_cell.length_b   1.000
_cell.length_c   1.000
_cell.angle_alpha   90.00
_cell.angle_beta   90.00
_cell.angle_gamma   90.00
#
_symmetry.space_group_name_H-M   'P 1'
#
loop_
_entity.id
_entity.type
_entity.pdbx_description
1 polymer ?
#
loop_
_entity_poly.entity_id
_entity_poly.type
_entity_poly.pdbx_seq_one_letter_code
_entity_poly.pdbx_strand_id
1 'polypeptide(L)' 'MNEPVGYRNDLDAESQNPNDQGFEKMISGMYLGDIVRRVIHRILLESDIFGPVSSKLSAQFVLRYALP' A
#
# COMPACT_ATOMS: atom_id res chain seq x y z
N MET A 1 -10.54 -3.39 -20.47
CA MET A 1 -9.37 -2.54 -20.22
C MET A 1 -9.18 -2.44 -18.71
N ASN A 2 -8.21 -3.14 -18.14
CA ASN A 2 -7.79 -2.90 -16.75
C ASN A 2 -6.40 -2.29 -16.85
N GLU A 3 -6.34 -0.96 -16.89
CA GLU A 3 -5.07 -0.25 -16.71
C GLU A 3 -4.47 -0.70 -15.36
N PRO A 4 -3.16 -0.95 -15.27
CA PRO A 4 -2.54 -1.27 -14.00
C PRO A 4 -2.68 -0.05 -13.10
N VAL A 5 -3.62 -0.12 -12.15
CA VAL A 5 -3.81 0.94 -11.17
C VAL A 5 -2.49 1.07 -10.41
N GLY A 6 -1.84 2.23 -10.57
CA GLY A 6 -0.54 2.46 -9.98
C GLY A 6 -0.65 2.46 -8.45
N TYR A 7 0.33 1.89 -7.75
CA TYR A 7 0.34 1.80 -6.29
C TYR A 7 0.07 3.13 -5.57
N ARG A 8 0.43 4.24 -6.21
CA ARG A 8 0.15 5.60 -5.74
C ARG A 8 -1.34 5.96 -5.79
N ASN A 9 -2.06 5.54 -6.82
CA ASN A 9 -3.46 5.87 -7.02
C ASN A 9 -4.35 5.10 -6.04
N ASP A 10 -4.08 3.81 -5.82
CA ASP A 10 -4.81 3.02 -4.82
C ASP A 10 -4.55 3.55 -3.40
N LEU A 11 -3.28 3.85 -3.08
CA LEU A 11 -2.91 4.40 -1.78
C LEU A 11 -3.54 5.77 -1.53
N ASP A 12 -3.64 6.62 -2.55
CA ASP A 12 -4.29 7.91 -2.43
C ASP A 12 -5.81 7.78 -2.25
N ALA A 13 -6.46 6.91 -3.02
CA ALA A 13 -7.89 6.66 -2.95
C ALA A 13 -8.32 6.03 -1.61
N GLU A 14 -7.47 5.22 -1.00
CA GLU A 14 -7.71 4.55 0.29
C GLU A 14 -7.23 5.37 1.50
N SER A 15 -6.62 6.54 1.26
CA SER A 15 -6.17 7.43 2.33
C SER A 15 -7.30 8.25 2.94
N GLN A 16 -7.07 8.77 4.14
CA GLN A 16 -8.04 9.64 4.82
C GLN A 16 -8.29 10.97 4.08
N ASN A 17 -7.31 11.46 3.30
CA ASN A 17 -7.38 12.74 2.58
C ASN A 17 -7.10 12.54 1.07
N PRO A 18 -8.03 11.98 0.28
CA PRO A 18 -7.81 11.73 -1.15
C PRO A 18 -7.44 13.01 -1.92
N ASN A 19 -6.53 12.91 -2.88
CA ASN A 19 -5.98 14.00 -3.71
C ASN A 19 -5.22 15.10 -2.94
N ASP A 20 -4.95 14.90 -1.66
CA ASP A 20 -4.19 15.83 -0.82
C ASP A 20 -2.96 15.15 -0.21
N GLN A 21 -1.95 15.91 0.20
CA GLN A 21 -0.72 15.41 0.83
C GLN A 21 0.05 14.37 -0.01
N GLY A 22 -0.06 14.42 -1.35
CA GLY A 22 0.53 13.42 -2.25
C GLY A 22 2.04 13.25 -2.10
N PHE A 23 2.78 14.30 -1.72
CA PHE A 23 4.22 14.19 -1.45
C PHE A 23 4.47 13.42 -0.15
N GLU A 24 3.84 13.85 0.95
CA GLU A 24 3.94 13.21 2.27
C GLU A 24 3.51 11.74 2.25
N LYS A 25 2.50 11.41 1.44
CA LYS A 25 2.06 10.03 1.17
C LYS A 25 3.10 9.16 0.48
N MET A 26 4.00 9.75 -0.30
CA MET A 26 5.06 9.00 -0.99
C MET A 26 6.34 8.88 -0.15
N ILE A 27 6.61 9.85 0.74
CA ILE A 27 7.90 9.92 1.46
C ILE A 27 7.82 9.59 2.95
N SER A 28 6.66 9.71 3.59
CA SER A 28 6.58 9.46 5.03
C SER A 28 6.63 7.97 5.34
N GLY A 29 7.31 7.62 6.44
CA GLY A 29 7.39 6.24 6.93
C GLY A 29 6.02 5.61 7.21
N MET A 30 5.01 6.46 7.45
CA MET A 30 3.62 6.10 7.67
C MET A 30 3.00 5.38 6.47
N TYR A 31 3.24 5.87 5.24
CA TYR A 31 2.71 5.27 4.00
C TYR A 31 3.72 4.34 3.31
N LEU A 32 5.03 4.54 3.54
CA LEU A 32 6.09 3.74 2.94
C LEU A 32 5.96 2.25 3.27
N GLY A 33 5.56 1.91 4.50
CA GLY A 33 5.31 0.53 4.90
C GLY A 33 4.22 -0.16 4.07
N ASP A 34 3.14 0.56 3.75
CA ASP A 34 2.04 0.00 2.96
C ASP A 34 2.40 -0.11 1.46
N ILE A 35 3.20 0.82 0.93
CA ILE A 35 3.77 0.72 -0.43
C ILE A 35 4.64 -0.53 -0.54
N VAL A 36 5.57 -0.73 0.39
CA VAL A 36 6.46 -1.90 0.41
C VAL A 36 5.65 -3.20 0.55
N ARG A 37 4.62 -3.23 1.40
CA ARG A 37 3.71 -4.39 1.54
C ARG A 37 3.02 -4.72 0.22
N ARG A 38 2.49 -3.73 -0.51
CA ARG A 38 1.82 -3.94 -1.81
C ARG A 38 2.77 -4.51 -2.86
N VAL A 39 4.00 -4.01 -2.91
CA VAL A 39 5.04 -4.52 -3.82
C VAL A 39 5.39 -5.97 -3.49
N ILE A 40 5.65 -6.28 -2.21
CA ILE A 40 5.97 -7.65 -1.80
C ILE A 40 4.79 -8.58 -2.08
N HIS A 41 3.55 -8.17 -1.75
CA HIS A 41 2.36 -8.97 -2.03
C HIS A 41 2.18 -9.25 -3.53
N ARG A 42 2.44 -8.27 -4.40
CA ARG A 42 2.42 -8.47 -5.86
C ARG A 42 3.48 -9.49 -6.29
N ILE A 43 4.71 -9.35 -5.79
CA ILE A 43 5.82 -10.28 -6.09
C ILE A 43 5.47 -11.70 -5.60
N LEU A 44 4.83 -11.84 -4.44
CA LEU A 44 4.38 -13.14 -3.92
C LEU A 44 3.29 -13.80 -4.78
N LEU A 45 2.38 -13.01 -5.35
CA LEU A 45 1.34 -13.53 -6.24
C LEU A 45 1.89 -13.93 -7.61
N GLU A 46 2.89 -13.20 -8.10
CA GLU A 46 3.46 -13.40 -9.44
C GLU A 46 4.68 -14.34 -9.44
N SER A 47 5.28 -14.64 -8.28
CA SER A 47 6.49 -15.46 -8.18
C SER A 47 6.46 -16.40 -6.97
N ASP A 48 6.95 -17.63 -7.15
CA ASP A 48 7.07 -18.65 -6.09
C ASP A 48 8.32 -18.44 -5.21
N ILE A 49 8.85 -17.20 -5.14
CA ILE A 49 10.16 -16.90 -4.55
C ILE A 49 10.16 -17.08 -3.02
N PHE A 50 9.01 -16.92 -2.36
CA PHE A 50 8.93 -16.86 -0.90
C PHE A 50 8.04 -17.96 -0.28
N GLY A 51 7.57 -18.92 -1.07
CA GLY A 51 6.64 -19.95 -0.61
C GLY A 51 5.24 -19.41 -0.29
N PRO A 52 4.43 -20.13 0.53
CA PRO A 52 3.02 -19.79 0.72
C PRO A 52 2.82 -18.40 1.31
N VAL A 53 1.96 -17.62 0.67
CA VAL A 53 1.63 -16.24 1.08
C VAL A 53 1.13 -16.23 2.54
N SER A 54 1.88 -15.57 3.41
CA SER A 54 1.46 -15.41 4.80
C SER A 54 0.25 -14.48 4.89
N SER A 55 -0.78 -14.89 5.64
CA SER A 55 -1.98 -14.09 5.91
C SER A 55 -1.69 -12.71 6.52
N LYS A 56 -0.49 -12.52 7.10
CA LYS A 56 -0.01 -11.24 7.63
C LYS A 56 0.24 -10.18 6.55
N LEU A 57 0.46 -10.56 5.29
CA LEU A 57 0.65 -9.60 4.17
C LEU A 57 -0.68 -9.08 3.60
N SER A 58 -1.78 -9.79 3.84
CA SER A 58 -3.11 -9.40 3.39
C SER A 58 -3.76 -8.35 4.30
N ALA A 59 -3.27 -8.20 5.52
CA ALA A 59 -3.74 -7.16 6.43
C ALA A 59 -3.26 -5.79 5.94
N GLN A 60 -4.20 -4.95 5.53
CA GLN A 60 -3.94 -3.57 5.14
C GLN A 60 -3.55 -2.75 6.37
N PHE A 61 -2.50 -1.94 6.26
CA PHE A 61 -2.11 -1.04 7.33
C PHE A 61 -3.11 0.13 7.38
N VAL A 62 -3.99 0.15 8.38
CA VAL A 62 -4.97 1.23 8.55
C VAL A 62 -4.28 2.39 9.26
N LEU A 63 -4.08 3.47 8.52
CA LEU A 63 -3.57 4.73 9.05
C LEU A 63 -4.66 5.44 9.83
N ARG A 64 -4.62 5.28 11.15
CA ARG A 64 -5.37 6.14 12.05
C ARG A 64 -4.47 7.29 12.44
N TYR A 65 -4.74 8.47 11.86
CA TYR A 65 -4.26 9.70 12.48
C TYR A 65 -4.88 9.75 13.87
N ALA A 66 -4.04 9.79 14.91
CA ALA A 66 -4.50 10.24 16.21
C ALA A 66 -4.92 11.70 16.02
N LEU A 67 -6.22 11.91 15.80
CA LEU A 67 -6.78 13.25 15.94
C LEU A 67 -6.50 13.69 17.39
N PRO A 68 -5.94 14.89 17.61
CA PRO A 68 -5.74 15.43 18.95
C PRO A 68 -7.07 15.67 19.67
#